data_AF-X1TJ21-F1
#
_entry.id   AF-X1TJ21-F1
#
_cell.length_a   1.000
_cell.length_b   1.000
_cell.length_c   1.000
_cell.angle_alpha   90.00
_cell.angle_beta   90.00
_cell.angle_gamma   90.00
#
_symmetry.space_group_name_H-M   'P 1'
#
loop_
_entity.id
_entity.type
_entity.pdbx_description
1 polymer ?
#
loop_
_entity_poly.entity_id
_entity_poly.type
_entity_poly.pdbx_seq_one_letter_code
_entity_poly.pdbx_strand_id
1 'polypeptide(L)'
;EPWLIYADHADVQSGTLVGVVVAYLKGGAVEKIYTAERARVAFNLQDRFHEVQILADNTFQIGPEDEGGFSVEQGAVSTEFGSLLTDAIKFKKIGEMKRIRADLMRFRPIEKLARDTCAQFTTELLAQDIESWLGADANNYYRLHSGEKLVKFRASNVVVGDEKVKLEGEIVVIESDTSGKGLPATLRPMKASLHIEGNKLAPTLTMDLHNLWIERSGDLKMRHIIRGLIPPKDVDVRERFQTENVLEAIDKASQSSVLKKGPAERLRKLGNALDKKMRKTLVQIRAEIHSRLVFGLGCVPMILIGIGLGVIKKEGHLLTAFGASCVPAAVLIVC
;
A
#
# COMPACT_ATOMS: atom_id res chain seq x y z
N GLU A 1 17.44 -10.55 0.86
CA GLU A 1 17.25 -12.01 1.01
C GLU A 1 16.44 -12.49 -0.19
N PRO A 2 16.89 -13.53 -0.91
CA PRO A 2 16.27 -13.93 -2.17
C PRO A 2 15.11 -14.91 -1.97
N TRP A 3 14.10 -14.75 -2.82
CA TRP A 3 13.04 -15.75 -3.03
C TRP A 3 13.42 -16.57 -4.26
N LEU A 4 13.29 -17.90 -4.18
CA LEU A 4 13.43 -18.80 -5.32
C LEU A 4 12.05 -19.31 -5.73
N ILE A 5 11.78 -19.33 -7.03
CA ILE A 5 10.51 -19.80 -7.59
C ILE A 5 10.84 -20.89 -8.62
N TYR A 6 10.26 -22.06 -8.40
CA TYR A 6 10.31 -23.22 -9.29
C TYR A 6 8.88 -23.54 -9.74
N ALA A 7 8.75 -23.98 -10.99
CA ALA A 7 7.51 -24.50 -11.54
C ALA A 7 7.85 -25.64 -12.49
N ASP A 8 7.11 -26.74 -12.41
CA ASP A 8 7.29 -27.90 -13.29
C ASP A 8 6.93 -27.55 -14.74
N HIS A 9 5.92 -26.71 -14.91
CA HIS A 9 5.46 -26.25 -16.22
C HIS A 9 4.95 -24.80 -16.17
N ALA A 10 5.20 -24.06 -17.25
CA ALA A 10 4.69 -22.71 -17.45
C ALA A 10 3.89 -22.64 -18.74
N ASP A 11 2.59 -22.38 -18.62
CA ASP A 11 1.69 -22.15 -19.75
C ASP A 11 1.53 -20.64 -19.98
N VAL A 12 2.18 -20.17 -21.05
CA VAL A 12 2.19 -18.75 -21.44
C VAL A 12 0.81 -18.29 -21.92
N GLN A 13 0.00 -19.16 -22.51
CA GLN A 13 -1.29 -18.75 -23.08
C GLN A 13 -2.32 -18.46 -22.00
N SER A 14 -2.34 -19.27 -20.93
CA SER A 14 -3.23 -19.06 -19.79
C SER A 14 -2.63 -18.18 -18.68
N GLY A 15 -1.32 -17.93 -18.73
CA GLY A 15 -0.58 -17.25 -17.66
C GLY A 15 -0.51 -18.10 -16.38
N THR A 16 -0.46 -19.43 -16.52
CA THR A 16 -0.54 -20.37 -15.39
C THR A 16 0.77 -21.13 -15.21
N LEU A 17 1.25 -21.19 -13.97
CA LEU A 17 2.33 -22.06 -13.54
C LEU A 17 1.74 -23.31 -12.88
N VAL A 18 2.31 -24.48 -13.12
CA VAL A 18 1.87 -25.77 -12.55
C VAL A 18 3.03 -26.37 -11.75
N GLY A 19 2.70 -26.99 -10.61
CA GLY A 19 3.69 -27.58 -9.70
C GLY A 19 4.63 -26.49 -9.15
N VAL A 20 4.06 -25.46 -8.54
CA VAL A 20 4.80 -24.27 -8.12
C VAL A 20 5.40 -24.49 -6.73
N VAL A 21 6.68 -24.20 -6.58
CA VAL A 21 7.39 -24.18 -5.30
C VAL A 21 8.10 -22.85 -5.14
N VAL A 22 7.79 -22.14 -4.07
CA VAL A 22 8.43 -20.88 -3.69
C VAL A 22 9.19 -21.09 -2.39
N ALA A 23 10.51 -20.93 -2.43
CA ALA A 23 11.38 -21.08 -1.28
C ALA A 23 11.94 -19.72 -0.82
N TYR A 24 11.78 -19.42 0.46
CA TYR A 24 12.41 -18.27 1.11
C TYR A 24 13.74 -18.68 1.73
N LEU A 25 14.82 -18.02 1.31
CA LEU A 25 16.17 -18.29 1.80
C LEU A 25 16.62 -17.19 2.78
N LYS A 26 16.99 -17.60 3.99
CA LYS A 26 17.57 -16.71 5.01
C LYS A 26 18.83 -17.34 5.58
N GLY A 27 19.93 -16.59 5.57
CA GLY A 27 21.23 -17.07 6.07
C GLY A 27 21.77 -18.31 5.34
N GLY A 28 21.33 -18.58 4.10
CA GLY A 28 21.71 -19.76 3.33
C GLY A 28 20.87 -21.02 3.62
N ALA A 29 19.89 -20.95 4.51
CA ALA A 29 18.94 -22.02 4.78
C ALA A 29 17.56 -21.70 4.20
N VAL A 30 16.81 -22.75 3.84
CA VAL A 30 15.39 -22.63 3.48
C VAL A 30 14.60 -22.47 4.76
N GLU A 31 14.00 -21.31 4.96
CA GLU A 31 13.20 -21.02 6.16
C GLU A 31 11.72 -21.31 5.92
N LYS A 32 11.22 -21.04 4.72
CA LYS A 32 9.81 -21.27 4.35
C LYS A 32 9.69 -21.80 2.94
N ILE A 33 8.82 -22.78 2.76
CA ILE A 33 8.44 -23.30 1.45
C ILE A 33 6.93 -23.09 1.29
N TYR A 34 6.54 -22.52 0.16
CA TYR A 34 5.15 -22.50 -0.29
C TYR A 34 5.07 -23.39 -1.52
N THR A 35 4.10 -24.28 -1.56
CA THR A 35 3.79 -25.08 -2.73
C THR A 35 2.38 -24.74 -3.19
N ALA A 36 2.14 -24.83 -4.49
CA ALA A 36 0.81 -24.71 -5.08
C ALA A 36 0.71 -25.66 -6.27
N GLU A 37 -0.43 -26.30 -6.43
CA GLU A 37 -0.65 -27.17 -7.59
C GLU A 37 -0.66 -26.32 -8.87
N ARG A 38 -1.35 -25.17 -8.82
CA ARG A 38 -1.43 -24.21 -9.92
C ARG A 38 -1.34 -22.80 -9.37
N ALA A 39 -0.65 -21.92 -10.07
CA ALA A 39 -0.64 -20.50 -9.78
C ALA A 39 -0.87 -19.70 -11.06
N ARG A 40 -1.99 -19.01 -11.15
CA ARG A 40 -2.30 -18.10 -12.25
C ARG A 40 -1.78 -16.71 -11.93
N VAL A 41 -0.98 -16.15 -12.83
CA VAL A 41 -0.45 -14.80 -12.76
C VAL A 41 -1.23 -13.92 -13.72
N ALA A 42 -1.96 -12.95 -13.18
CA ALA A 42 -2.70 -11.96 -13.95
C ALA A 42 -2.07 -10.57 -13.77
N PHE A 43 -1.71 -9.93 -14.88
CA PHE A 43 -1.26 -8.54 -14.89
C PHE A 43 -2.43 -7.63 -15.24
N ASN A 44 -2.92 -6.89 -14.24
CA ASN A 44 -3.93 -5.88 -14.42
C ASN A 44 -3.24 -4.54 -14.66
N LEU A 45 -3.09 -4.16 -15.92
CA LEU A 45 -2.53 -2.87 -16.31
C LEU A 45 -3.58 -1.78 -16.11
N GLN A 46 -3.35 -0.87 -15.15
CA GLN A 46 -4.14 0.35 -15.04
C GLN A 46 -3.30 1.58 -15.41
N ASP A 47 -3.98 2.69 -15.70
CA ASP A 47 -3.33 3.96 -16.08
C ASP A 47 -2.42 4.51 -14.98
N ARG A 48 -2.73 4.24 -13.71
CA ARG A 48 -2.03 4.80 -12.54
C ARG A 48 -1.08 3.84 -11.86
N PHE A 49 -1.37 2.56 -11.90
CA PHE A 49 -0.56 1.50 -11.32
C PHE A 49 -0.82 0.20 -12.06
N HIS A 50 0.11 -0.73 -11.92
CA HIS A 50 -0.07 -2.08 -12.42
C HIS A 50 -0.22 -2.99 -11.20
N GLU A 51 -1.17 -3.89 -11.25
CA GLU A 51 -1.37 -4.88 -10.21
C GLU A 51 -0.99 -6.24 -10.79
N VAL A 52 -0.17 -7.00 -10.06
CA VAL A 52 0.00 -8.42 -10.31
C VAL A 52 -0.89 -9.14 -9.31
N GLN A 53 -1.84 -9.93 -9.80
CA GLN A 53 -2.62 -10.85 -8.99
C GLN A 53 -2.11 -12.26 -9.24
N ILE A 54 -1.81 -12.97 -8.15
CA ILE A 54 -1.40 -14.37 -8.16
C ILE A 54 -2.52 -15.13 -7.45
N LEU A 55 -3.21 -15.97 -8.21
CA LEU A 55 -4.23 -16.89 -7.71
C LEU A 55 -3.61 -18.28 -7.67
N ALA A 56 -3.40 -18.80 -6.49
CA ALA A 56 -2.78 -20.10 -6.28
C ALA A 56 -3.80 -21.08 -5.71
N ASP A 57 -3.92 -22.24 -6.35
CA ASP A 57 -4.82 -23.32 -5.96
C ASP A 57 -4.04 -24.39 -5.19
N ASN A 58 -4.69 -24.97 -4.18
CA ASN A 58 -4.16 -26.01 -3.30
C ASN A 58 -2.79 -25.63 -2.74
N THR A 59 -2.71 -24.45 -2.12
CA THR A 59 -1.47 -23.95 -1.56
C THR A 59 -1.14 -24.65 -0.25
N PHE A 60 0.10 -25.08 -0.08
CA PHE A 60 0.61 -25.57 1.19
C PHE A 60 1.85 -24.79 1.61
N GLN A 61 1.87 -24.32 2.85
CA GLN A 61 3.04 -23.71 3.46
C GLN A 61 3.69 -24.71 4.41
N ILE A 62 5.01 -24.86 4.29
CA ILE A 62 5.88 -25.63 5.19
C ILE A 62 6.85 -24.63 5.83
N GLY A 63 6.71 -24.43 7.14
CA GLY A 63 7.60 -23.60 7.96
C GLY A 63 8.53 -24.43 8.85
N PRO A 64 9.39 -23.78 9.65
CA PRO A 64 10.19 -24.47 10.68
C PRO A 64 9.27 -25.13 11.73
N GLU A 65 9.77 -26.13 12.45
CA GLU A 65 9.00 -27.12 13.26
C GLU A 65 7.90 -26.55 14.19
N ASP A 66 7.97 -25.28 14.60
CA ASP A 66 6.98 -24.60 15.46
C ASP A 66 5.86 -23.83 14.70
N GLU A 67 5.99 -23.64 13.38
CA GLU A 67 4.97 -23.07 12.49
C GLU A 67 4.32 -24.20 11.69
N GLY A 68 3.41 -24.95 12.33
CA GLY A 68 2.72 -26.10 11.72
C GLY A 68 2.27 -25.85 10.27
N GLY A 69 2.46 -26.86 9.41
CA GLY A 69 2.12 -26.77 7.99
C GLY A 69 0.65 -26.42 7.76
N PHE A 70 0.39 -25.54 6.79
CA PHE A 70 -0.96 -25.02 6.52
C PHE A 70 -1.35 -25.27 5.07
N SER A 71 -2.60 -25.67 4.84
CA SER A 71 -3.18 -25.83 3.50
C SER A 71 -4.30 -24.81 3.28
N VAL A 72 -4.24 -24.04 2.20
CA VAL A 72 -5.37 -23.26 1.69
C VAL A 72 -5.79 -23.82 0.35
N GLU A 73 -7.07 -24.15 0.19
CA GLU A 73 -7.62 -24.57 -1.11
C GLU A 73 -7.40 -23.49 -2.18
N GLN A 74 -7.53 -22.21 -1.84
CA GLN A 74 -7.21 -21.09 -2.75
C GLN A 74 -6.58 -19.91 -2.00
N GLY A 75 -5.38 -19.53 -2.40
CA GLY A 75 -4.67 -18.34 -1.92
C GLY A 75 -4.59 -17.29 -3.02
N ALA A 76 -5.11 -16.10 -2.77
CA ALA A 76 -4.93 -14.94 -3.65
C ALA A 76 -3.94 -13.96 -3.02
N VAL A 77 -2.88 -13.61 -3.75
CA VAL A 77 -1.94 -12.54 -3.38
C VAL A 77 -1.94 -11.52 -4.49
N SER A 78 -2.20 -10.26 -4.17
CA SER A 78 -2.00 -9.17 -5.13
C SER A 78 -0.94 -8.20 -4.64
N THR A 79 -0.15 -7.70 -5.58
CA THR A 79 0.84 -6.66 -5.32
C THR A 79 0.77 -5.58 -6.38
N GLU A 80 0.76 -4.32 -5.93
CA GLU A 80 0.82 -3.17 -6.82
C GLU A 80 2.28 -2.78 -7.09
N PHE A 81 2.63 -2.62 -8.36
CA PHE A 81 3.87 -2.01 -8.77
C PHE A 81 3.61 -0.72 -9.57
N GLY A 82 4.58 0.19 -9.51
CA GLY A 82 4.48 1.45 -10.23
C GLY A 82 4.72 1.26 -11.71
N SER A 83 4.15 2.14 -12.52
CA SER A 83 4.63 2.25 -13.90
C SER A 83 6.02 2.89 -13.87
N LEU A 84 7.00 2.14 -14.38
CA LEU A 84 8.43 2.46 -14.33
C LEU A 84 8.74 3.81 -14.99
N LEU A 85 7.88 4.27 -15.91
CA LEU A 85 8.02 5.56 -16.59
C LEU A 85 7.14 6.64 -15.95
N THR A 86 5.90 6.34 -15.55
CA THR A 86 5.01 7.39 -15.03
C THR A 86 5.37 7.84 -13.62
N ASP A 87 6.19 7.11 -12.88
CA ASP A 87 6.58 7.48 -11.52
C ASP A 87 7.75 8.48 -11.47
N ALA A 88 8.26 8.95 -12.62
CA ALA A 88 9.26 10.02 -12.69
C ALA A 88 8.72 11.29 -13.36
N ILE A 89 8.96 12.44 -12.72
CA ILE A 89 8.49 13.76 -13.19
C ILE A 89 8.98 14.11 -14.59
N LYS A 90 10.20 13.69 -14.97
CA LYS A 90 10.77 13.94 -16.30
C LYS A 90 9.95 13.36 -17.46
N PHE A 91 9.12 12.36 -17.20
CA PHE A 91 8.25 11.74 -18.22
C PHE A 91 6.82 12.28 -18.19
N LYS A 92 6.54 13.30 -17.36
CA LYS A 92 5.23 13.94 -17.29
C LYS A 92 5.12 15.07 -18.30
N LYS A 93 3.92 15.22 -18.86
CA LYS A 93 3.59 16.39 -19.70
C LYS A 93 3.53 17.65 -18.83
N ILE A 94 3.77 18.82 -19.41
CA ILE A 94 3.70 20.11 -18.69
C ILE A 94 2.35 20.32 -18.01
N GLY A 95 1.24 19.96 -18.68
CA GLY A 95 -0.10 20.03 -18.09
C GLY A 95 -0.27 19.13 -16.87
N GLU A 96 0.28 17.91 -16.90
CA GLU A 96 0.27 16.99 -15.77
C GLU A 96 1.13 17.50 -14.61
N MET A 97 2.32 18.03 -14.89
CA MET A 97 3.19 18.63 -13.88
C MET A 97 2.51 19.80 -13.15
N LYS A 98 1.77 20.65 -13.87
CA LYS A 98 0.97 21.72 -13.27
C LYS A 98 -0.15 21.17 -12.36
N ARG A 99 -0.84 20.12 -12.79
CA ARG A 99 -1.88 19.44 -11.98
C ARG A 99 -1.29 18.80 -10.73
N ILE A 100 -0.15 18.12 -10.84
CA ILE A 100 0.56 17.53 -9.70
C ILE A 100 1.03 18.62 -8.73
N ARG A 101 1.51 19.76 -9.23
CA ARG A 101 1.91 20.89 -8.38
C ARG A 101 0.73 21.46 -7.59
N ALA A 102 -0.47 21.50 -8.19
CA ALA A 102 -1.68 21.95 -7.51
C ALA A 102 -2.21 20.92 -6.49
N ASP A 103 -2.05 19.63 -6.80
CA ASP A 103 -2.49 18.52 -5.96
C ASP A 103 -1.47 17.37 -6.01
N LEU A 104 -0.64 17.30 -4.96
CA LEU A 104 0.45 16.33 -4.86
C LEU A 104 -0.05 14.89 -4.75
N MET A 105 -1.29 14.67 -4.31
CA MET A 105 -1.90 13.34 -4.25
C MET A 105 -2.16 12.75 -5.64
N ARG A 106 -2.09 13.55 -6.71
CA ARG A 106 -2.13 13.04 -8.10
C ARG A 106 -0.85 12.34 -8.52
N PHE A 107 0.22 12.49 -7.74
CA PHE A 107 1.48 11.81 -8.02
C PHE A 107 1.60 10.56 -7.16
N ARG A 108 1.41 9.40 -7.80
CA ARG A 108 1.34 8.08 -7.16
C ARG A 108 2.45 7.80 -6.13
N PRO A 109 3.73 8.17 -6.35
CA PRO A 109 4.75 7.98 -5.33
C PRO A 109 4.51 8.76 -4.02
N ILE A 110 3.89 9.94 -4.08
CA ILE A 110 3.48 10.70 -2.89
C ILE A 110 2.20 10.13 -2.32
N GLU A 111 1.21 9.84 -3.17
CA GLU A 111 -0.05 9.23 -2.77
C GLU A 111 0.16 7.93 -1.97
N LYS A 112 1.03 7.04 -2.47
CA LYS A 112 1.38 5.78 -1.81
C LYS A 112 2.00 6.03 -0.42
N LEU A 113 3.00 6.90 -0.34
CA LEU A 113 3.62 7.24 0.94
C LEU A 113 2.63 7.90 1.92
N ALA A 114 1.72 8.74 1.42
CA ALA A 114 0.69 9.36 2.24
C ALA A 114 -0.29 8.32 2.77
N ARG A 115 -0.72 7.37 1.94
CA ARG A 115 -1.57 6.24 2.34
C ARG A 115 -0.87 5.35 3.38
N ASP A 116 0.39 5.00 3.16
CA ASP A 116 1.18 4.18 4.10
C ASP A 116 1.38 4.92 5.44
N THR A 117 1.66 6.22 5.39
CA THR A 117 1.77 7.07 6.58
C THR A 117 0.44 7.15 7.34
N CYS A 118 -0.68 7.35 6.63
CA CYS A 118 -2.03 7.40 7.21
C CYS A 118 -2.41 6.06 7.85
N ALA A 119 -2.15 4.95 7.18
CA ALA A 119 -2.40 3.60 7.70
C ALA A 119 -1.56 3.33 8.97
N GLN A 120 -0.28 3.68 8.96
CA GLN A 120 0.57 3.54 10.15
C GLN A 120 0.09 4.43 11.30
N PHE A 121 -0.31 5.66 11.01
CA PHE A 121 -0.84 6.59 12.01
C PHE A 121 -2.14 6.03 12.64
N THR A 122 -3.06 5.54 11.81
CA THR A 122 -4.31 4.91 12.25
C THR A 122 -4.03 3.67 13.10
N THR A 123 -3.05 2.85 12.71
CA THR A 123 -2.61 1.66 13.47
C THR A 123 -2.08 2.04 14.85
N GLU A 124 -1.28 3.09 14.94
CA GLU A 124 -0.72 3.58 16.21
C GLU A 124 -1.78 4.21 17.12
N LEU A 125 -2.72 4.97 16.54
CA LEU A 125 -3.89 5.48 17.28
C LEU A 125 -4.75 4.34 17.80
N LEU A 126 -5.04 3.34 16.97
CA LEU A 126 -5.83 2.18 17.35
C LEU A 126 -5.18 1.43 18.51
N ALA A 127 -3.88 1.20 18.45
CA ALA A 127 -3.16 0.52 19.51
C ALA A 127 -3.22 1.29 20.85
N GLN A 128 -3.02 2.62 20.82
CA GLN A 128 -3.12 3.44 22.03
C GLN A 128 -4.54 3.52 22.57
N ASP A 129 -5.54 3.54 21.69
CA ASP A 129 -6.95 3.53 22.07
C ASP A 129 -7.32 2.21 22.76
N ILE A 130 -6.99 1.07 22.15
CA ILE A 130 -7.17 -0.27 22.73
C ILE A 130 -6.46 -0.37 24.08
N GLU A 131 -5.20 0.06 24.17
CA GLU A 131 -4.42 -0.01 25.41
C GLU A 131 -5.02 0.86 26.51
N SER A 132 -5.47 2.08 26.19
CA SER A 132 -6.10 2.98 27.16
C SER A 132 -7.40 2.40 27.71
N TRP A 133 -8.12 1.65 26.87
CA TRP A 133 -9.40 1.06 27.20
C TRP A 133 -9.26 -0.23 28.01
N LEU A 134 -8.25 -1.06 27.70
CA LEU A 134 -7.87 -2.24 28.48
C LEU A 134 -7.23 -1.89 29.83
N GLY A 135 -6.53 -0.77 29.94
CA GLY A 135 -5.93 -0.31 31.19
C GLY A 135 -6.93 0.18 32.24
N ALA A 136 -8.19 0.43 31.86
CA ALA A 136 -9.21 0.96 32.77
C ALA A 136 -9.85 -0.11 33.67
N ASP A 137 -10.03 -1.34 33.19
CA ASP A 137 -10.57 -2.49 33.94
C ASP A 137 -10.12 -3.80 33.27
N ALA A 138 -9.73 -4.80 34.05
CA ALA A 138 -9.31 -6.12 33.54
C ALA A 138 -10.47 -6.89 32.85
N ASN A 139 -11.73 -6.54 33.15
CA ASN A 139 -12.91 -7.18 32.57
C ASN A 139 -13.51 -6.44 31.37
N ASN A 140 -12.86 -5.39 30.91
CA ASN A 140 -13.30 -4.61 29.78
C ASN A 140 -13.04 -5.37 28.45
N TYR A 141 -14.06 -5.46 27.59
CA TYR A 141 -13.96 -5.91 26.18
C TYR A 141 -14.06 -4.79 25.13
N TYR A 142 -13.00 -4.59 24.35
CA TYR A 142 -12.94 -3.59 23.30
C TYR A 142 -13.87 -4.00 22.17
N ARG A 143 -14.61 -3.04 21.59
CA ARG A 143 -15.73 -3.33 20.69
C ARG A 143 -15.49 -2.78 19.30
N LEU A 144 -15.65 -3.64 18.29
CA LEU A 144 -15.61 -3.29 16.88
C LEU A 144 -16.87 -3.80 16.18
N HIS A 145 -17.41 -2.99 15.28
CA HIS A 145 -18.58 -3.33 14.48
C HIS A 145 -18.16 -3.85 13.10
N SER A 146 -18.85 -4.87 12.58
CA SER A 146 -18.65 -5.41 11.24
C SER A 146 -20.01 -5.70 10.61
N GLY A 147 -20.66 -4.69 10.03
CA GLY A 147 -22.02 -4.79 9.52
C GLY A 147 -23.00 -5.22 10.62
N GLU A 148 -23.61 -6.40 10.47
CA GLU A 148 -24.54 -7.00 11.44
C GLU A 148 -23.82 -7.73 12.59
N LYS A 149 -22.49 -7.76 12.61
CA LYS A 149 -21.72 -8.41 13.67
C LYS A 149 -21.09 -7.40 14.61
N LEU A 150 -21.05 -7.76 15.88
CA LEU A 150 -20.30 -7.08 16.93
C LEU A 150 -19.21 -8.01 17.44
N VAL A 151 -17.96 -7.57 17.28
CA VAL A 151 -16.77 -8.25 17.79
C VAL A 151 -16.32 -7.56 19.05
N LYS A 152 -16.22 -8.33 20.12
CA LYS A 152 -15.70 -7.90 21.42
C LYS A 152 -14.41 -8.64 21.69
N PHE A 153 -13.35 -7.99 22.14
CA PHE A 153 -12.13 -8.70 22.49
C PHE A 153 -11.39 -8.08 23.66
N ARG A 154 -10.57 -8.91 24.32
CA ARG A 154 -9.60 -8.49 25.34
C ARG A 154 -8.27 -9.16 25.06
N ALA A 155 -7.19 -8.52 25.47
CA ALA A 155 -5.82 -9.02 25.39
C ALA A 155 -5.00 -8.50 26.59
N SER A 156 -3.94 -9.21 26.97
CA SER A 156 -3.08 -8.75 28.07
C SER A 156 -2.10 -7.65 27.63
N ASN A 157 -1.66 -7.70 26.37
CA ASN A 157 -0.72 -6.73 25.82
C ASN A 157 -1.06 -6.38 24.37
N VAL A 158 -0.70 -5.16 23.96
CA VAL A 158 -0.93 -4.60 22.64
C VAL A 158 0.39 -4.09 22.10
N VAL A 159 0.86 -4.66 20.99
CA VAL A 159 2.13 -4.31 20.37
C VAL A 159 1.88 -3.76 18.97
N VAL A 160 2.36 -2.55 18.71
CA VAL A 160 2.33 -1.96 17.36
C VAL A 160 3.37 -2.65 16.48
N GLY A 161 2.93 -3.18 15.35
CA GLY A 161 3.75 -3.75 14.30
C GLY A 161 3.72 -2.95 13.00
N ASP A 162 4.20 -3.59 11.95
CA ASP A 162 4.18 -3.13 10.56
C ASP A 162 2.74 -3.14 10.02
N GLU A 163 2.06 -1.98 10.03
CA GLU A 163 0.66 -1.81 9.58
C GLU A 163 -0.36 -2.72 10.28
N LYS A 164 0.02 -3.26 11.45
CA LYS A 164 -0.81 -4.15 12.26
C LYS A 164 -0.62 -3.92 13.74
N VAL A 165 -1.68 -4.11 14.49
CA VAL A 165 -1.69 -4.18 15.96
C VAL A 165 -1.70 -5.65 16.34
N LYS A 166 -0.65 -6.12 17.01
CA LYS A 166 -0.59 -7.47 17.57
C LYS A 166 -1.19 -7.46 18.96
N LEU A 167 -2.04 -8.44 19.23
CA LEU A 167 -2.59 -8.71 20.55
C LEU A 167 -1.83 -9.92 21.11
N GLU A 168 -1.32 -9.79 22.33
CA GLU A 168 -0.50 -10.80 22.99
C GLU A 168 -1.03 -11.12 24.40
N GLY A 169 -0.66 -12.30 24.92
CA GLY A 169 -1.09 -12.79 26.24
C GLY A 169 -2.41 -13.56 26.19
N GLU A 170 -3.25 -13.40 27.21
CA GLU A 170 -4.56 -14.04 27.26
C GLU A 170 -5.53 -13.26 26.36
N ILE A 171 -5.84 -13.84 25.20
CA ILE A 171 -6.72 -13.23 24.21
C ILE A 171 -8.08 -13.95 24.26
N VAL A 172 -9.14 -13.18 24.42
CA VAL A 172 -10.52 -13.68 24.32
C VAL A 172 -11.27 -12.80 23.34
N VAL A 173 -11.86 -13.42 22.32
CA VAL A 173 -12.69 -12.77 21.31
C VAL A 173 -14.09 -13.32 21.41
N ILE A 174 -15.10 -12.46 21.33
CA ILE A 174 -16.51 -12.82 21.39
C ILE A 174 -17.17 -12.22 20.15
N GLU A 175 -17.69 -13.08 19.29
CA GLU A 175 -18.51 -12.68 18.15
C GLU A 175 -19.99 -12.79 18.51
N SER A 176 -20.74 -11.73 18.23
CA SER A 176 -22.19 -11.68 18.46
C SER A 176 -22.88 -11.02 17.28
N ASP A 177 -24.08 -11.48 16.97
CA ASP A 177 -24.98 -10.81 16.02
C ASP A 177 -25.62 -9.60 16.72
N THR A 178 -25.65 -8.44 16.06
CA THR A 178 -26.30 -7.23 16.58
C THR A 178 -27.81 -7.41 16.72
N SER A 179 -28.41 -8.34 15.97
CA SER A 179 -29.83 -8.70 16.09
C SER A 179 -30.16 -9.42 17.42
N GLY A 180 -29.15 -9.90 18.14
CA GLY A 180 -29.30 -10.67 19.38
C GLY A 180 -29.91 -12.07 19.18
N LYS A 181 -30.18 -12.49 17.93
CA LYS A 181 -30.80 -13.79 17.63
C LYS A 181 -29.82 -14.97 17.65
N GLY A 182 -28.52 -14.71 17.74
CA GLY A 182 -27.46 -15.72 17.82
C GLY A 182 -26.81 -15.78 19.20
N LEU A 183 -26.55 -17.00 19.69
CA LEU A 183 -25.72 -17.19 20.87
C LEU A 183 -24.27 -16.76 20.57
N PRO A 184 -23.66 -15.88 21.39
CA PRO A 184 -22.31 -15.39 21.15
C PRO A 184 -21.29 -16.53 21.08
N ALA A 185 -20.35 -16.47 20.14
CA ALA A 185 -19.26 -17.42 20.01
C ALA A 185 -18.03 -16.90 20.74
N THR A 186 -17.58 -17.61 21.78
CA THR A 186 -16.34 -17.32 22.50
C THR A 186 -15.17 -18.04 21.84
N LEU A 187 -14.15 -17.27 21.51
CA LEU A 187 -12.98 -17.65 20.73
C LEU A 187 -11.74 -17.35 21.57
N ARG A 188 -10.87 -18.35 21.78
CA ARG A 188 -9.59 -18.21 22.51
C ARG A 188 -8.41 -18.48 21.58
N PRO A 189 -7.95 -17.47 20.82
CA PRO A 189 -6.80 -17.61 19.95
C PRO A 189 -5.49 -17.52 20.73
N MET A 190 -4.43 -18.21 20.28
CA MET A 190 -3.09 -18.02 20.84
C MET A 190 -2.42 -16.74 20.36
N LYS A 191 -2.73 -16.31 19.14
CA LYS A 191 -2.22 -15.06 18.54
C LYS A 191 -3.36 -14.38 17.80
N ALA A 192 -3.48 -13.06 17.98
CA ALA A 192 -4.40 -12.26 17.20
C ALA A 192 -3.72 -11.00 16.68
N SER A 193 -4.11 -10.55 15.49
CA SER A 193 -3.65 -9.27 14.97
C SER A 193 -4.75 -8.53 14.23
N LEU A 194 -4.79 -7.22 14.40
CA LEU A 194 -5.64 -6.30 13.66
C LEU A 194 -4.78 -5.59 12.62
N HIS A 195 -5.23 -5.52 11.37
CA HIS A 195 -4.55 -4.75 10.33
C HIS A 195 -5.58 -4.02 9.47
N ILE A 196 -5.13 -2.97 8.79
CA ILE A 196 -5.98 -2.21 7.87
C ILE A 196 -6.11 -3.00 6.57
N GLU A 197 -7.34 -3.30 6.17
CA GLU A 197 -7.70 -3.95 4.91
C GLU A 197 -8.25 -2.91 3.91
N GLY A 198 -7.96 -3.13 2.63
CA GLY A 198 -8.58 -2.42 1.53
C GLY A 198 -8.01 -1.02 1.31
N ASN A 199 -8.88 -0.05 1.10
CA ASN A 199 -8.47 1.31 0.81
C ASN A 199 -7.91 1.98 2.09
N LYS A 200 -6.59 2.20 2.14
CA LYS A 200 -5.93 2.92 3.25
C LYS A 200 -6.48 4.32 3.55
N LEU A 201 -7.34 4.86 2.67
CA LEU A 201 -8.02 6.15 2.84
C LEU A 201 -9.46 6.03 3.41
N ALA A 202 -10.02 4.83 3.44
CA ALA A 202 -11.30 4.52 4.07
C ALA A 202 -11.11 3.17 4.78
N PRO A 203 -10.32 3.18 5.88
CA PRO A 203 -9.78 1.95 6.44
C PRO A 203 -10.88 1.09 7.04
N THR A 204 -11.05 -0.11 6.50
CA THR A 204 -11.65 -1.22 7.24
C THR A 204 -10.56 -1.98 7.96
N LEU A 205 -10.87 -2.57 9.09
CA LEU A 205 -9.98 -3.42 9.85
C LEU A 205 -10.30 -4.88 9.56
N THR A 206 -9.26 -5.70 9.52
CA THR A 206 -9.37 -7.16 9.55
C THR A 206 -8.66 -7.69 10.78
N MET A 207 -9.35 -8.57 11.50
CA MET A 207 -8.80 -9.32 12.62
C MET A 207 -8.44 -10.74 12.15
N ASP A 208 -7.18 -11.11 12.31
CA ASP A 208 -6.63 -12.44 12.02
C ASP A 208 -6.34 -13.17 13.32
N LEU A 209 -7.02 -14.30 13.52
CA LEU A 209 -6.93 -15.15 14.70
C LEU A 209 -6.22 -16.46 14.34
N HIS A 210 -5.17 -16.81 15.07
CA HIS A 210 -4.40 -18.03 14.85
C HIS A 210 -4.52 -19.01 16.03
N ASN A 211 -4.50 -20.31 15.71
CA ASN A 211 -4.59 -21.43 16.65
C ASN A 211 -5.79 -21.25 17.59
N LEU A 212 -6.97 -21.15 16.98
CA LEU A 212 -8.22 -20.85 17.64
C LEU A 212 -8.80 -22.10 18.31
N TRP A 213 -9.02 -22.01 19.62
CA TRP A 213 -9.83 -22.97 20.37
C TRP A 213 -11.29 -22.49 20.45
N ILE A 214 -12.25 -23.28 19.96
CA ILE A 214 -13.68 -22.98 20.05
C ILE A 214 -14.27 -23.72 21.25
N GLU A 215 -14.67 -22.97 22.30
CA GLU A 215 -15.16 -23.56 23.55
C GLU A 215 -16.37 -24.50 23.36
N ARG A 216 -17.23 -24.24 22.36
CA ARG A 216 -18.45 -25.02 22.15
C ARG A 216 -18.24 -26.34 21.42
N SER A 217 -17.36 -26.38 20.42
CA SER A 217 -17.17 -27.59 19.62
C SER A 217 -15.95 -28.39 20.08
N GLY A 218 -15.02 -27.78 20.80
CA GLY A 218 -13.71 -28.37 21.08
C GLY A 218 -12.83 -28.47 19.83
N ASP A 219 -13.28 -27.90 18.69
CA ASP A 219 -12.50 -27.91 17.46
C ASP A 219 -11.37 -26.90 17.55
N LEU A 220 -10.19 -27.34 17.10
CA LEU A 220 -9.05 -26.47 16.87
C LEU A 220 -9.10 -25.99 15.40
N LYS A 221 -9.32 -24.69 15.21
CA LYS A 221 -9.19 -24.04 13.90
C LYS A 221 -7.87 -23.32 13.82
N MET A 222 -7.03 -23.65 12.82
CA MET A 222 -5.72 -23.03 12.68
C MET A 222 -5.79 -21.52 12.41
N ARG A 223 -6.82 -21.04 11.69
CA ARG A 223 -6.98 -19.63 11.35
C ARG A 223 -8.45 -19.24 11.23
N HIS A 224 -8.80 -18.05 11.75
CA HIS A 224 -10.10 -17.44 11.57
C HIS A 224 -9.93 -15.94 11.27
N ILE A 225 -10.56 -15.46 10.19
CA ILE A 225 -10.41 -14.08 9.72
C ILE A 225 -11.76 -13.38 9.81
N ILE A 226 -11.81 -12.29 10.56
CA ILE A 226 -12.98 -11.41 10.65
C ILE A 226 -12.69 -10.13 9.89
N ARG A 227 -13.38 -9.92 8.77
CA ARG A 227 -13.19 -8.78 7.86
C ARG A 227 -14.22 -7.69 8.07
N GLY A 228 -13.94 -6.50 7.56
CA GLY A 228 -14.91 -5.40 7.50
C GLY A 228 -15.21 -4.76 8.86
N LEU A 229 -14.27 -4.84 9.79
CA LEU A 229 -14.38 -4.18 11.09
C LEU A 229 -14.22 -2.65 10.92
N ILE A 230 -15.10 -1.88 11.52
CA ILE A 230 -15.12 -0.42 11.39
C ILE A 230 -14.30 0.16 12.55
N PRO A 231 -13.22 0.94 12.28
CA PRO A 231 -12.47 1.61 13.33
C PRO A 231 -13.35 2.64 14.06
N PRO A 232 -13.11 2.92 15.36
CA PRO A 232 -13.79 4.01 16.04
C PRO A 232 -13.50 5.37 15.38
N LYS A 233 -14.46 6.30 15.45
CA LYS A 233 -14.36 7.63 14.84
C LYS A 233 -13.13 8.43 15.30
N ASP A 234 -12.73 8.24 16.56
CA ASP A 234 -11.57 8.93 17.15
C ASP A 234 -10.22 8.35 16.66
N VAL A 235 -10.25 7.16 16.05
CA VAL A 235 -9.07 6.47 15.50
C VAL A 235 -8.92 6.75 14.01
N ASP A 236 -10.01 7.03 13.29
CA ASP A 236 -9.95 7.45 11.88
C ASP A 236 -9.41 8.89 11.77
N VAL A 237 -8.20 9.01 11.21
CA VAL A 237 -7.50 10.29 11.03
C VAL A 237 -8.33 11.29 10.22
N ARG A 238 -9.09 10.84 9.21
CA ARG A 238 -9.88 11.73 8.36
C ARG A 238 -11.09 12.27 9.09
N GLU A 239 -11.84 11.39 9.74
CA GLU A 239 -13.00 11.79 10.52
C GLU A 239 -12.59 12.71 11.68
N ARG A 240 -11.47 12.38 12.34
CA ARG A 240 -10.95 13.16 13.47
C ARG A 240 -10.56 14.60 13.08
N PHE A 241 -9.93 14.80 11.92
CA PHE A 241 -9.50 16.13 11.48
C PHE A 241 -10.49 16.84 10.54
N GLN A 242 -11.62 16.20 10.24
CA GLN A 242 -12.69 16.74 9.38
C GLN A 242 -12.16 17.32 8.06
N THR A 243 -11.13 16.69 7.48
CA THR A 243 -10.53 17.11 6.21
C THR A 243 -10.57 15.98 5.19
N GLU A 244 -10.96 16.32 3.97
CA GLU A 244 -10.87 15.42 2.83
C GLU A 244 -9.42 15.26 2.34
N ASN A 245 -8.55 16.21 2.69
CA ASN A 245 -7.15 16.23 2.26
C ASN A 245 -6.27 15.41 3.22
N VAL A 246 -5.83 14.25 2.75
CA VAL A 246 -4.97 13.31 3.49
C VAL A 246 -3.68 13.97 3.97
N LEU A 247 -3.05 14.80 3.14
CA LEU A 247 -1.79 15.44 3.49
C LEU A 247 -1.98 16.46 4.61
N GLU A 248 -3.08 17.20 4.58
CA GLU A 248 -3.45 18.12 5.65
C GLU A 248 -3.77 17.37 6.94
N ALA A 249 -4.48 16.24 6.85
CA ALA A 249 -4.79 15.39 7.99
C ALA A 249 -3.50 14.89 8.67
N ILE A 250 -2.54 14.39 7.87
CA ILE A 250 -1.24 13.92 8.37
C ILE A 250 -0.44 15.06 9.00
N ASP A 251 -0.43 16.25 8.39
CA ASP A 251 0.29 17.42 8.92
C ASP A 251 -0.31 17.87 10.26
N LYS A 252 -1.63 18.02 10.33
CA LYS A 252 -2.35 18.33 11.58
C LYS A 252 -2.09 17.27 12.64
N ALA A 253 -2.13 15.99 12.28
CA ALA A 253 -1.90 14.86 13.19
C ALA A 253 -0.47 14.86 13.75
N SER A 254 0.51 15.21 12.92
CA SER A 254 1.90 15.32 13.31
C SER A 254 2.15 16.47 14.30
N GLN A 255 1.37 17.55 14.20
CA GLN A 255 1.49 18.73 15.05
C GLN A 255 0.69 18.63 16.36
N SER A 256 -0.43 17.92 16.37
CA SER A 256 -1.43 17.97 17.45
C SER A 256 -1.15 17.07 18.66
N SER A 257 0.05 16.47 18.78
CA SER A 257 0.41 15.58 19.90
C SER A 257 -0.64 14.50 20.20
N VAL A 258 -1.38 14.04 19.17
CA VAL A 258 -2.52 13.12 19.33
C VAL A 258 -2.09 11.78 19.89
N LEU A 259 -0.92 11.32 19.46
CA LEU A 259 -0.28 10.13 19.98
C LEU A 259 0.31 10.47 21.35
N LYS A 260 -0.36 10.07 22.44
CA LYS A 260 0.06 10.33 23.82
C LYS A 260 1.46 9.79 24.11
N LYS A 261 1.81 8.64 23.50
CA LYS A 261 3.14 8.02 23.61
C LYS A 261 4.15 8.53 22.58
N GLY A 262 3.76 9.50 21.76
CA GLY A 262 4.52 9.94 20.59
C GLY A 262 4.44 8.95 19.42
N PRO A 263 4.95 9.35 18.23
CA PRO A 263 4.99 8.50 17.05
C PRO A 263 6.09 7.44 17.16
N ALA A 264 5.79 6.21 16.76
CA ALA A 264 6.80 5.16 16.68
C ALA A 264 7.85 5.49 15.60
N GLU A 265 9.02 4.86 15.72
CA GLU A 265 10.16 5.10 14.81
C GLU A 265 9.79 4.90 13.33
N ARG A 266 8.90 3.94 13.06
CA ARG A 266 8.41 3.66 11.70
C ARG A 266 7.58 4.82 11.16
N LEU A 267 6.61 5.33 11.92
CA LEU A 267 5.79 6.47 11.51
C LEU A 267 6.64 7.71 11.28
N ARG A 268 7.65 7.95 12.13
CA ARG A 268 8.64 9.02 11.91
C ARG A 268 9.40 8.86 10.60
N LYS A 269 9.88 7.65 10.29
CA LYS A 269 10.55 7.34 9.01
C LYS A 269 9.62 7.59 7.81
N LEU A 270 8.37 7.15 7.89
CA LEU A 270 7.38 7.35 6.84
C LEU A 270 7.05 8.83 6.62
N GLY A 271 6.80 9.58 7.70
CA GLY A 271 6.56 11.02 7.65
C GLY A 271 7.73 11.79 7.04
N ASN A 272 8.96 11.49 7.47
CA ASN A 272 10.17 12.10 6.90
C ASN A 272 10.36 11.74 5.41
N ALA A 273 10.08 10.48 5.03
CA ALA A 273 10.16 10.05 3.65
C ALA A 273 9.11 10.75 2.77
N LEU A 274 7.88 10.90 3.26
CA LEU A 274 6.78 11.60 2.59
C LEU A 274 7.15 13.07 2.34
N ASP A 275 7.54 13.80 3.38
CA ASP A 275 7.92 15.21 3.27
C ASP A 275 9.12 15.42 2.34
N LYS A 276 10.18 14.60 2.49
CA LYS A 276 11.32 14.60 1.56
C LYS A 276 10.88 14.36 0.12
N LYS A 277 9.96 13.42 -0.11
CA LYS A 277 9.45 13.10 -1.46
C LYS A 277 8.62 14.26 -2.02
N MET A 278 7.78 14.90 -1.22
CA MET A 278 6.99 16.06 -1.61
C MET A 278 7.90 17.22 -2.04
N ARG A 279 8.87 17.61 -1.19
CA ARG A 279 9.83 18.68 -1.50
C ARG A 279 10.64 18.37 -2.77
N LYS A 280 11.18 17.15 -2.88
CA LYS A 280 11.95 16.72 -4.05
C LYS A 280 11.11 16.79 -5.32
N THR A 281 9.85 16.36 -5.26
CA THR A 281 8.94 16.38 -6.42
C THR A 281 8.64 17.79 -6.87
N LEU A 282 8.37 18.72 -5.93
CA LEU A 282 8.13 20.13 -6.26
C LEU A 282 9.35 20.80 -6.91
N VAL A 283 10.56 20.51 -6.41
CA VAL A 283 11.81 21.00 -7.01
C VAL A 283 12.01 20.42 -8.41
N GLN A 284 11.76 19.11 -8.61
CA GLN A 284 11.86 18.46 -9.92
C GLN A 284 10.86 19.06 -10.92
N ILE A 285 9.61 19.28 -10.52
CA ILE A 285 8.60 19.92 -11.37
C ILE A 285 9.06 21.32 -11.78
N ARG A 286 9.58 22.11 -10.83
CA ARG A 286 10.08 23.46 -11.14
C ARG A 286 11.25 23.41 -12.12
N ALA A 287 12.22 22.53 -11.88
CA ALA A 287 13.41 22.37 -12.72
C ALA A 287 13.04 21.92 -14.14
N GLU A 288 12.15 20.92 -14.27
CA GLU A 288 11.72 20.38 -15.55
C GLU A 288 10.95 21.43 -16.38
N ILE A 289 10.02 22.16 -15.75
CA ILE A 289 9.28 23.24 -16.42
C ILE A 289 10.25 24.34 -16.90
N HIS A 290 11.22 24.75 -16.07
CA HIS A 290 12.20 25.76 -16.46
C HIS A 290 13.12 25.26 -17.58
N SER A 291 13.58 24.01 -17.50
CA SER A 291 14.45 23.41 -18.52
C SER A 291 13.77 23.35 -19.88
N ARG A 292 12.52 22.87 -19.94
CA ARG A 292 11.74 22.83 -21.19
C ARG A 292 11.42 24.22 -21.73
N LEU A 293 11.15 25.20 -20.85
CA LEU A 293 10.89 26.58 -21.25
C LEU A 293 12.14 27.25 -21.82
N VAL A 294 13.29 27.10 -21.18
CA VAL A 294 14.58 27.64 -21.66
C VAL A 294 14.96 26.99 -22.98
N PHE A 295 14.79 25.67 -23.11
CA PHE A 295 15.06 24.97 -24.38
C PHE A 295 14.13 25.45 -25.50
N GLY A 296 12.83 25.59 -25.22
CA GLY A 296 11.87 26.14 -26.17
C GLY A 296 12.21 27.57 -26.61
N LEU A 297 12.50 28.45 -25.64
CA LEU A 297 12.91 29.84 -25.94
C LEU A 297 14.25 29.93 -26.66
N GLY A 298 15.19 29.02 -26.40
CA GLY A 298 16.49 28.98 -27.09
C GLY A 298 16.38 28.50 -28.54
N CYS A 299 15.45 27.58 -28.83
CA CYS A 299 15.24 27.07 -30.18
C CYS A 299 14.60 28.10 -31.11
N VAL A 300 13.70 28.97 -30.61
CA VAL A 300 12.98 29.93 -31.48
C VAL A 300 13.93 30.92 -32.20
N PRO A 301 14.89 31.58 -31.53
CA PRO A 301 15.86 32.44 -32.22
C PRO A 301 16.73 31.66 -33.20
N MET A 302 17.18 30.45 -32.83
CA MET A 302 17.97 29.60 -33.73
C MET A 302 17.18 29.26 -35.01
N ILE A 303 15.88 29.01 -34.84
CA ILE A 303 14.93 28.79 -35.93
C ILE A 303 14.83 30.06 -36.80
N LEU A 304 14.54 31.22 -36.19
CA LEU A 304 14.40 32.49 -36.92
C LEU A 304 15.68 32.88 -37.69
N ILE A 305 16.86 32.66 -37.10
CA ILE A 305 18.15 32.91 -37.75
C ILE A 305 18.36 31.99 -38.96
N GLY A 306 18.05 30.69 -38.82
CA GLY A 306 18.17 29.74 -39.93
C GLY A 306 17.24 30.09 -41.10
N ILE A 307 16.00 30.51 -40.81
CA ILE A 307 15.06 31.02 -41.83
C ILE A 307 15.64 32.27 -42.51
N GLY A 308 16.12 33.25 -41.73
CA GLY A 308 16.69 34.48 -42.26
C GLY A 308 17.88 34.23 -43.19
N LEU A 309 18.81 33.36 -42.79
CA LEU A 309 19.97 32.98 -43.59
C LEU A 309 19.59 32.22 -44.87
N GLY A 310 18.60 31.32 -44.79
CA GLY A 310 18.10 30.58 -45.95
C GLY A 310 17.50 31.50 -47.02
N VAL A 311 16.73 32.51 -46.60
CA VAL A 311 16.16 33.53 -47.51
C VAL A 311 17.25 34.36 -48.18
N ILE A 312 18.28 34.77 -47.42
CA ILE A 312 19.39 35.59 -47.95
C ILE A 312 20.23 34.80 -48.95
N LYS A 313 20.54 33.52 -48.67
CA LYS A 313 21.44 32.72 -49.51
C LYS A 313 20.76 32.01 -50.69
N LYS A 314 19.43 31.92 -50.74
CA LYS A 314 18.65 31.25 -51.80
C LYS A 314 19.03 29.78 -52.08
N GLU A 315 19.65 29.08 -51.12
CA GLU A 315 20.03 27.68 -51.28
C GLU A 315 19.01 26.75 -50.60
N GLY A 316 18.31 25.94 -51.40
CA GLY A 316 17.26 25.02 -50.91
C GLY A 316 17.75 23.94 -49.93
N HIS A 317 19.05 23.62 -49.93
CA HIS A 317 19.64 22.65 -49.01
C HIS A 317 19.62 23.13 -47.54
N LEU A 318 19.78 24.44 -47.31
CA LEU A 318 19.71 25.05 -45.98
C LEU A 318 18.32 24.95 -45.36
N LEU A 319 17.26 25.07 -46.19
CA LEU A 319 15.87 24.95 -45.75
C LEU A 319 15.52 23.51 -45.31
N THR A 320 16.15 22.52 -45.94
CA THR A 320 15.90 21.09 -45.67
C THR A 320 16.60 20.62 -44.39
N ALA A 321 17.87 21.02 -44.20
CA ALA A 321 18.60 20.78 -42.95
C ALA A 321 17.92 21.43 -41.73
N PHE A 322 17.26 22.57 -41.97
CA PHE A 322 16.48 23.28 -40.98
C PHE A 322 15.16 22.60 -40.62
N GLY A 323 14.42 22.09 -41.62
CA GLY A 323 13.21 21.29 -41.36
C GLY A 323 13.51 20.05 -40.51
N ALA A 324 14.64 19.40 -40.74
CA ALA A 324 15.10 18.26 -39.95
C ALA A 324 15.48 18.64 -38.51
N SER A 325 16.05 19.83 -38.27
CA SER A 325 16.43 20.29 -36.92
C SER A 325 15.25 20.75 -36.05
N CYS A 326 14.09 21.02 -36.66
CA CYS A 326 12.88 21.40 -35.93
C CYS A 326 12.14 20.21 -35.29
N VAL A 327 12.38 18.98 -35.76
CA VAL A 327 11.70 17.77 -35.27
C VAL A 327 11.99 17.50 -33.78
N PRO A 328 13.25 17.56 -33.29
CA PRO A 328 13.53 17.42 -31.85
C PRO A 328 12.85 18.49 -30.99
N ALA A 329 12.75 19.73 -31.49
CA ALA A 329 12.12 20.83 -30.76
C ALA A 329 10.60 20.64 -30.62
N ALA A 330 9.93 20.19 -31.68
CA ALA A 330 8.50 19.88 -31.63
C ALA A 330 8.19 18.70 -30.69
N VAL A 331 9.02 17.66 -30.71
CA VAL A 331 8.88 16.50 -29.80
C VAL A 331 9.03 16.92 -28.33
N LEU A 332 9.96 17.83 -28.01
CA LEU A 332 10.19 18.30 -26.64
C LEU A 332 9.12 19.26 -26.08
N ILE A 333 8.38 19.94 -26.97
CA ILE A 333 7.31 20.88 -26.57
C ILE A 333 5.96 20.16 -26.43
N VAL A 334 5.69 19.18 -27.30
CA VAL A 334 4.40 18.46 -27.34
C VAL A 334 4.37 17.26 -26.37
N CYS A 335 5.53 16.62 -26.10
CA CYS A 335 5.67 15.55 -25.09
C CYS A 335 6.09 16.11 -23.72
#